data_AF-A0AAV9ER94-F1
#
_entry.id   AF-A0AAV9ER94-F1
#
_cell.length_a   1.000
_cell.length_b   1.000
_cell.length_c   1.000
_cell.angle_alpha   90.00
_cell.angle_beta   90.00
_cell.angle_gamma   90.00
#
_symmetry.space_group_name_H-M   'P 1'
#
loop_
_entity.id
_entity.type
_entity.pdbx_description
1 polymer ?
#
loop_
_entity_poly.entity_id
_entity_poly.type
_entity_poly.pdbx_seq_one_letter_code
_entity_poly.pdbx_strand_id
1 'polypeptide(L)'
;MLPQLPLTLPNAGDPNIISDFIIPSNLNPANVTGTFFTYTGMRTLITADPPKTFTVLKATMEQFPAINGQSVSYAVLLFSSGSVNPPHTHPRSAELLFLVEGSLEVGFVDTTNNNDSAIAVSVFGSASAGTISVPTSVFTSGIEDDILAKSFKTDIAIIQKIKAGLAPMA
;
A
#
# COMPACT_ATOMS: atom_id res chain seq x y z
N MET A 1 6.22 -22.49 38.44
CA MET A 1 5.77 -22.71 37.04
C MET A 1 4.70 -21.67 36.78
N LEU A 2 4.93 -20.72 35.87
CA LEU A 2 3.93 -19.69 35.54
C LEU A 2 2.92 -20.29 34.53
N PRO A 3 1.61 -20.03 34.66
CA PRO A 3 0.63 -20.50 33.69
C PRO A 3 0.83 -19.79 32.36
N GLN A 4 0.99 -20.56 31.29
CA GLN A 4 1.18 -20.04 29.96
C GLN A 4 -0.19 -19.64 29.40
N LEU A 5 -0.44 -18.33 29.28
CA LEU A 5 -1.66 -17.82 28.66
C LEU A 5 -1.75 -18.32 27.21
N PRO A 6 -2.95 -18.69 26.72
CA PRO A 6 -3.10 -19.14 25.34
C PRO A 6 -2.71 -18.00 24.41
N LEU A 7 -1.69 -18.24 23.58
CA LEU A 7 -1.24 -17.30 22.57
C LEU A 7 -2.29 -17.25 21.45
N THR A 8 -3.28 -16.37 21.60
CA THR A 8 -4.17 -16.01 20.48
C THR A 8 -3.34 -15.29 19.43
N LEU A 9 -2.98 -16.00 18.36
CA LEU A 9 -2.40 -15.42 17.16
C LEU A 9 -3.33 -14.29 16.68
N PRO A 10 -2.88 -13.03 16.66
CA PRO A 10 -3.72 -11.94 16.20
C PRO A 10 -3.98 -12.11 14.70
N ASN A 11 -5.24 -12.35 14.33
CA ASN A 11 -5.64 -12.34 12.93
C ASN A 11 -5.66 -10.89 12.43
N ALA A 12 -4.67 -10.52 11.62
CA ALA A 12 -4.51 -9.16 11.09
C ALA A 12 -5.30 -8.91 9.78
N GLY A 13 -6.07 -9.88 9.30
CA GLY A 13 -6.91 -9.74 8.11
C GLY A 13 -8.24 -9.02 8.36
N ASP A 14 -8.89 -8.63 7.28
CA ASP A 14 -10.23 -8.02 7.32
C ASP A 14 -11.26 -8.97 7.96
N PRO A 15 -12.27 -8.45 8.70
CA PRO A 15 -13.34 -9.28 9.26
C PRO A 15 -14.20 -9.94 8.17
N ASN A 16 -14.49 -11.23 8.34
CA ASN A 16 -15.47 -11.93 7.49
C ASN A 16 -16.86 -11.31 7.62
N ILE A 17 -17.53 -11.10 6.48
CA ILE A 17 -18.92 -10.68 6.43
C ILE A 17 -19.90 -11.84 6.66
N ILE A 18 -21.11 -11.50 7.11
CA ILE A 18 -22.22 -12.43 7.39
C ILE A 18 -23.36 -12.33 6.36
N SER A 19 -23.10 -11.68 5.23
CA SER A 19 -23.98 -11.46 4.10
C SER A 19 -23.14 -11.43 2.82
N ASP A 20 -23.76 -11.61 1.64
CA ASP A 20 -23.03 -11.65 0.36
C ASP A 20 -22.25 -10.35 0.07
N PHE A 21 -22.77 -9.21 0.51
CA PHE A 21 -22.14 -7.90 0.41
C PHE A 21 -22.61 -6.96 1.53
N ILE A 22 -21.88 -5.87 1.74
CA ILE A 22 -22.26 -4.76 2.64
C ILE A 22 -22.83 -3.61 1.80
N ILE A 23 -23.99 -3.09 2.20
CA ILE A 23 -24.56 -1.86 1.63
C ILE A 23 -24.20 -0.69 2.57
N PRO A 24 -23.49 0.34 2.11
CA PRO A 24 -23.28 1.58 2.86
C PRO A 24 -24.58 2.18 3.41
N SER A 25 -24.57 2.66 4.65
CA SER A 25 -25.77 3.15 5.37
C SER A 25 -26.45 4.36 4.71
N ASN A 26 -25.76 5.05 3.80
CA ASN A 26 -26.28 6.15 2.99
C ASN A 26 -26.94 5.70 1.67
N LEU A 27 -27.04 4.40 1.39
CA LEU A 27 -27.68 3.84 0.20
C LEU A 27 -28.95 3.06 0.58
N ASN A 28 -30.02 3.23 -0.20
CA ASN A 28 -31.22 2.42 -0.09
C ASN A 28 -30.99 1.05 -0.76
N PRO A 29 -31.16 -0.09 -0.04
CA PRO A 29 -30.99 -1.43 -0.61
C PRO A 29 -31.83 -1.70 -1.87
N ALA A 30 -33.04 -1.12 -1.96
CA ALA A 30 -33.91 -1.27 -3.13
C ALA A 30 -33.35 -0.64 -4.42
N ASN A 31 -32.34 0.24 -4.30
CA ASN A 31 -31.71 0.95 -5.41
C ASN A 31 -30.31 0.40 -5.75
N VAL A 32 -29.85 -0.67 -5.10
CA VAL A 32 -28.58 -1.33 -5.43
C VAL A 32 -28.73 -2.13 -6.73
N THR A 33 -27.90 -1.83 -7.72
CA THR A 33 -27.91 -2.45 -9.05
C THR A 33 -26.50 -2.88 -9.45
N GLY A 34 -26.34 -3.53 -10.62
CA GLY A 34 -25.03 -3.91 -11.15
C GLY A 34 -24.01 -2.76 -11.25
N THR A 35 -24.46 -1.50 -11.34
CA THR A 35 -23.60 -0.32 -11.30
C THR A 35 -22.84 -0.19 -9.97
N PHE A 36 -23.43 -0.56 -8.83
CA PHE A 36 -22.74 -0.56 -7.53
C PHE A 36 -21.54 -1.51 -7.53
N PHE A 37 -21.67 -2.66 -8.20
CA PHE A 37 -20.64 -3.69 -8.33
C PHE A 37 -19.70 -3.49 -9.54
N THR A 38 -19.78 -2.35 -10.24
CA THR A 38 -18.98 -2.09 -11.46
C THR A 38 -18.05 -0.90 -11.27
N TYR A 39 -16.76 -1.17 -11.01
CA TYR A 39 -15.73 -0.13 -11.01
C TYR A 39 -15.11 0.04 -12.39
N THR A 40 -15.03 1.30 -12.86
CA THR A 40 -14.53 1.64 -14.20
C THR A 40 -13.26 2.49 -14.19
N GLY A 41 -12.76 2.90 -13.02
CA GLY A 41 -11.59 3.77 -12.89
C GLY A 41 -10.28 3.22 -13.48
N MET A 42 -10.20 1.90 -13.69
CA MET A 42 -9.07 1.22 -14.34
C MET A 42 -9.14 1.21 -15.89
N ARG A 43 -10.25 1.62 -16.52
CA ARG A 43 -10.39 1.58 -17.99
C ARG A 43 -9.45 2.53 -18.72
N THR A 44 -8.94 3.55 -18.03
CA THR A 44 -7.93 4.49 -18.54
C THR A 44 -6.66 3.77 -19.02
N LEU A 45 -6.30 2.64 -18.41
CA LEU A 45 -5.13 1.83 -18.77
C LEU A 45 -5.09 1.37 -20.24
N ILE A 46 -6.25 1.29 -20.91
CA ILE A 46 -6.35 0.85 -22.30
C ILE A 46 -6.08 2.00 -23.30
N THR A 47 -6.16 3.26 -22.84
CA THR A 47 -6.24 4.44 -23.71
C THR A 47 -5.37 5.62 -23.28
N ALA A 48 -4.73 5.55 -22.12
CA ALA A 48 -3.85 6.59 -21.62
C ALA A 48 -2.47 6.53 -22.28
N ASP A 49 -1.85 7.70 -22.48
CA ASP A 49 -0.43 7.81 -22.79
C ASP A 49 0.42 7.20 -21.65
N PRO A 50 1.66 6.74 -21.94
CA PRO A 50 2.58 6.30 -20.91
C PRO A 50 2.79 7.34 -19.81
N PRO A 51 2.91 6.92 -18.53
CA PRO A 51 3.09 7.82 -17.40
C PRO A 51 4.37 8.66 -17.55
N LYS A 52 4.30 9.95 -17.21
CA LYS A 52 5.49 10.82 -17.11
C LYS A 52 6.19 10.72 -15.75
N THR A 53 5.48 10.23 -14.74
CA THR A 53 5.91 10.05 -13.36
C THR A 53 5.26 8.79 -12.79
N PHE A 54 5.87 8.16 -11.79
CA PHE A 54 5.25 7.05 -11.07
C PHE A 54 3.81 7.40 -10.64
N THR A 55 2.85 6.58 -11.04
CA THR A 55 1.41 6.83 -10.87
C THR A 55 0.72 5.57 -10.37
N VAL A 56 -0.24 5.71 -9.46
CA VAL A 56 -0.98 4.59 -8.87
C VAL A 56 -2.47 4.78 -9.11
N LEU A 57 -3.09 3.88 -9.87
CA LEU A 57 -4.55 3.74 -9.89
C LEU A 57 -4.97 2.80 -8.76
N LYS A 58 -6.08 3.09 -8.10
CA LYS A 58 -6.56 2.32 -6.94
C LYS A 58 -8.01 1.87 -7.10
N ALA A 59 -8.31 0.71 -6.56
CA ALA A 59 -9.63 0.19 -6.25
C ALA A 59 -9.59 -0.36 -4.82
N THR A 60 -9.55 0.54 -3.84
CA THR A 60 -9.80 0.23 -2.42
C THR A 60 -11.28 0.47 -2.10
N MET A 61 -11.72 0.16 -0.87
CA MET A 61 -13.09 0.46 -0.42
C MET A 61 -13.48 1.96 -0.57
N GLU A 62 -12.51 2.87 -0.63
CA GLU A 62 -12.72 4.30 -0.86
C GLU A 62 -13.14 4.60 -2.31
N GLN A 63 -12.50 3.95 -3.30
CA GLN A 63 -12.80 4.14 -4.72
C GLN A 63 -13.91 3.21 -5.21
N PHE A 64 -14.06 2.04 -4.60
CA PHE A 64 -15.00 0.99 -5.00
C PHE A 64 -15.69 0.38 -3.77
N PRO A 65 -16.74 1.04 -3.22
CA PRO A 65 -17.36 0.64 -1.95
C PRO A 65 -17.92 -0.78 -1.88
N ALA A 66 -18.21 -1.41 -3.03
CA ALA A 66 -18.72 -2.79 -3.07
C ALA A 66 -17.72 -3.86 -2.62
N ILE A 67 -16.41 -3.54 -2.54
CA ILE A 67 -15.39 -4.47 -2.00
C ILE A 67 -15.29 -4.42 -0.48
N ASN A 68 -16.09 -3.57 0.20
CA ASN A 68 -16.15 -3.52 1.65
C ASN A 68 -16.54 -4.90 2.23
N GLY A 69 -15.66 -5.46 3.06
CA GLY A 69 -15.83 -6.79 3.64
C GLY A 69 -15.53 -7.97 2.71
N GLN A 70 -15.07 -7.73 1.48
CA GLN A 70 -14.65 -8.76 0.52
C GLN A 70 -13.16 -9.15 0.67
N SER A 71 -12.46 -8.57 1.65
CA SER A 71 -11.05 -8.83 1.97
C SER A 71 -10.09 -8.71 0.78
N VAL A 72 -10.40 -7.83 -0.18
CA VAL A 72 -9.59 -7.61 -1.38
C VAL A 72 -9.58 -6.14 -1.80
N SER A 73 -8.42 -5.65 -2.21
CA SER A 73 -8.29 -4.39 -2.96
C SER A 73 -7.24 -4.52 -4.06
N TYR A 74 -7.24 -3.57 -4.99
CA TYR A 74 -6.38 -3.60 -6.16
C TYR A 74 -5.69 -2.26 -6.39
N ALA A 75 -4.45 -2.31 -6.87
CA ALA A 75 -3.73 -1.15 -7.39
C ALA A 75 -3.06 -1.52 -8.72
N VAL A 76 -2.98 -0.55 -9.62
CA VAL A 76 -2.13 -0.65 -10.81
C VAL A 76 -1.03 0.39 -10.70
N LEU A 77 0.21 -0.08 -10.72
CA LEU A 77 1.42 0.72 -10.62
C LEU A 77 1.93 1.02 -12.03
N LEU A 78 1.93 2.30 -12.41
CA LEU A 78 2.43 2.76 -13.71
C LEU A 78 3.78 3.47 -13.49
N PHE A 79 4.84 2.88 -14.04
CA PHE A 79 6.20 3.41 -13.94
C PHE A 79 6.61 4.10 -15.24
N SER A 80 7.17 5.30 -15.13
CA SER A 80 8.01 5.87 -16.19
C SER A 80 9.42 5.27 -16.09
N SER A 81 10.20 5.31 -17.17
CA SER A 81 11.59 4.84 -17.13
C SER A 81 12.39 5.55 -16.03
N GLY A 82 13.12 4.77 -15.22
CA GLY A 82 13.89 5.28 -14.08
C GLY A 82 13.08 5.73 -12.85
N SER A 83 11.74 5.64 -12.87
CA SER A 83 10.92 5.93 -11.69
C SER A 83 10.93 4.78 -10.68
N VAL A 84 10.72 5.12 -9.40
CA VAL A 84 10.78 4.20 -8.27
C VAL A 84 9.52 4.33 -7.44
N ASN A 85 8.94 3.20 -7.02
CA ASN A 85 7.99 3.17 -5.91
C ASN A 85 8.82 3.10 -4.62
N PRO A 86 8.85 4.14 -3.76
CA PRO A 86 9.74 4.15 -2.61
C PRO A 86 9.48 2.98 -1.66
N PRO A 87 10.48 2.54 -0.86
CA PRO A 87 10.27 1.52 0.16
C PRO A 87 9.06 1.85 1.04
N HIS A 88 8.12 0.93 1.15
CA HIS A 88 6.85 1.13 1.83
C HIS A 88 6.35 -0.19 2.43
N THR A 89 5.35 -0.10 3.31
CA THR A 89 4.68 -1.28 3.89
C THR A 89 3.16 -1.16 3.77
N HIS A 90 2.49 -2.31 3.72
CA HIS A 90 1.04 -2.44 3.79
C HIS A 90 0.66 -3.03 5.16
N PRO A 91 0.27 -2.22 6.15
CA PRO A 91 0.17 -2.64 7.55
C PRO A 91 -0.95 -3.65 7.84
N ARG A 92 -1.85 -3.91 6.88
CA ARG A 92 -3.01 -4.80 7.03
C ARG A 92 -3.15 -5.81 5.89
N SER A 93 -2.09 -6.05 5.11
CA SER A 93 -2.20 -6.94 3.95
C SER A 93 -0.87 -7.50 3.50
N ALA A 94 -0.88 -8.75 3.06
CA ALA A 94 0.15 -9.25 2.16
C ALA A 94 -0.05 -8.55 0.79
N GLU A 95 1.02 -7.95 0.28
CA GLU A 95 1.06 -7.52 -1.11
C GLU A 95 1.58 -8.65 -1.97
N LEU A 96 0.77 -8.93 -2.96
CA LEU A 96 1.19 -9.50 -4.20
C LEU A 96 1.36 -8.29 -5.16
N LEU A 97 2.49 -8.18 -5.89
CA LEU A 97 2.77 -7.19 -6.95
C LEU A 97 3.25 -7.86 -8.26
N PHE A 98 2.83 -7.41 -9.46
CA PHE A 98 3.01 -8.11 -10.75
C PHE A 98 3.51 -7.17 -11.85
N LEU A 99 3.84 -7.77 -12.99
CA LEU A 99 4.28 -7.08 -14.19
C LEU A 99 3.49 -7.53 -15.42
N VAL A 100 2.69 -6.61 -15.97
CA VAL A 100 1.93 -6.80 -17.22
C VAL A 100 2.79 -6.48 -18.45
N GLU A 101 3.67 -5.48 -18.34
CA GLU A 101 4.52 -5.00 -19.43
C GLU A 101 5.83 -4.41 -18.87
N GLY A 102 6.92 -4.48 -19.64
CA GLY A 102 8.22 -3.89 -19.31
C GLY A 102 9.11 -4.81 -18.44
N SER A 103 9.94 -4.19 -17.62
CA SER A 103 10.84 -4.84 -16.65
C SER A 103 10.89 -4.02 -15.37
N LEU A 104 10.84 -4.67 -14.21
CA LEU A 104 10.85 -4.01 -12.90
C LEU A 104 11.80 -4.75 -11.95
N GLU A 105 12.64 -4.00 -11.25
CA GLU A 105 13.41 -4.53 -10.11
C GLU A 105 12.51 -4.48 -8.87
N VAL A 106 12.33 -5.62 -8.20
CA VAL A 106 11.44 -5.78 -7.05
C VAL A 106 12.21 -6.46 -5.92
N GLY A 107 12.11 -5.92 -4.72
CA GLY A 107 12.71 -6.48 -3.52
C GLY A 107 11.80 -6.32 -2.30
N PHE A 108 11.81 -7.32 -1.43
CA PHE A 108 11.19 -7.27 -0.11
C PHE A 108 12.27 -7.35 0.96
N VAL A 109 12.01 -6.75 2.11
CA VAL A 109 12.90 -6.82 3.29
C VAL A 109 12.10 -7.46 4.41
N ASP A 110 12.61 -8.56 4.96
CA ASP A 110 11.98 -9.26 6.09
C ASP A 110 12.32 -8.59 7.43
N THR A 111 11.74 -9.07 8.53
CA THR A 111 12.02 -8.57 9.89
C THR A 111 13.32 -9.11 10.48
N THR A 112 14.04 -9.98 9.76
CA THR A 112 15.21 -10.73 10.22
C THR A 112 16.51 -10.30 9.55
N ASN A 113 16.45 -9.37 8.58
CA ASN A 113 17.54 -8.97 7.70
C ASN A 113 18.19 -10.15 6.97
N ASN A 114 17.39 -11.14 6.54
CA ASN A 114 17.90 -12.26 5.75
C ASN A 114 17.84 -11.94 4.25
N ASN A 115 18.96 -12.08 3.55
CA ASN A 115 19.09 -11.73 2.13
C ASN A 115 18.65 -12.86 1.18
N ASP A 116 17.48 -13.46 1.44
CA ASP A 116 16.92 -14.50 0.58
C ASP A 116 16.17 -13.87 -0.61
N SER A 117 16.37 -14.40 -1.82
CA SER A 117 15.73 -13.88 -3.04
C SER A 117 14.24 -14.26 -3.12
N ALA A 118 13.38 -13.29 -3.42
CA ALA A 118 11.93 -13.47 -3.56
C ALA A 118 11.40 -12.94 -4.93
N ILE A 119 10.20 -13.38 -5.32
CA ILE A 119 9.50 -13.03 -6.59
C ILE A 119 8.03 -12.70 -6.29
N ALA A 120 7.36 -11.83 -7.08
CA ALA A 120 5.98 -11.37 -6.84
C ALA A 120 5.03 -11.43 -8.08
N VAL A 121 3.70 -11.64 -7.86
CA VAL A 121 2.52 -11.43 -8.77
C VAL A 121 1.38 -10.70 -8.00
N SER A 122 0.24 -10.16 -8.53
CA SER A 122 -0.45 -8.96 -7.92
C SER A 122 -1.89 -8.98 -7.35
N VAL A 123 -2.07 -8.66 -6.04
CA VAL A 123 -3.33 -8.41 -5.27
C VAL A 123 -3.04 -7.94 -3.82
N PHE A 124 -3.95 -7.25 -3.12
CA PHE A 124 -3.96 -7.12 -1.65
C PHE A 124 -5.07 -7.95 -1.00
N GLY A 125 -4.74 -8.75 0.02
CA GLY A 125 -5.71 -9.49 0.87
C GLY A 125 -6.44 -8.64 1.93
N SER A 126 -6.77 -7.39 1.62
CA SER A 126 -7.59 -6.49 2.44
C SER A 126 -8.23 -5.43 1.54
N ALA A 127 -9.49 -5.09 1.81
CA ALA A 127 -10.23 -4.00 1.16
C ALA A 127 -9.66 -2.61 1.47
N SER A 128 -8.83 -2.51 2.51
CA SER A 128 -8.09 -1.32 2.93
C SER A 128 -6.72 -1.73 3.47
N ALA A 129 -5.82 -2.20 2.60
CA ALA A 129 -4.45 -2.57 2.98
C ALA A 129 -3.70 -1.43 3.71
N GLY A 130 -3.94 -0.18 3.27
CA GLY A 130 -3.19 1.01 3.69
C GLY A 130 -1.77 1.01 3.11
N THR A 131 -1.11 2.16 3.04
CA THR A 131 0.27 2.26 2.53
C THR A 131 1.06 3.23 3.38
N ILE A 132 2.23 2.81 3.86
CA ILE A 132 3.13 3.62 4.69
C ILE A 132 4.47 3.74 3.96
N SER A 133 4.76 4.91 3.37
CA SER A 133 6.06 5.22 2.78
C SER A 133 7.13 5.33 3.88
N VAL A 134 8.18 4.51 3.82
CA VAL A 134 9.25 4.52 4.83
C VAL A 134 10.05 5.82 4.82
N PRO A 135 10.55 6.36 3.67
CA PRO A 135 11.28 7.62 3.67
C PRO A 135 10.46 8.79 4.22
N THR A 136 9.19 8.90 3.82
CA THR A 136 8.29 9.95 4.30
C THR A 136 8.02 9.79 5.80
N SER A 137 7.69 8.59 6.25
CA SER A 137 7.35 8.35 7.67
C SER A 137 8.53 8.49 8.63
N VAL A 138 9.77 8.34 8.14
CA VAL A 138 10.99 8.55 8.95
C VAL A 138 11.45 10.01 8.91
N PHE A 139 11.53 10.62 7.73
CA PHE A 139 12.18 11.92 7.57
C PHE A 139 11.21 13.12 7.58
N THR A 140 9.90 12.94 7.35
CA THR A 140 8.91 14.05 7.33
C THR A 140 7.85 13.95 8.43
N SER A 141 8.03 13.08 9.43
CA SER A 141 7.09 12.88 10.56
C SER A 141 7.32 13.79 11.76
N GLY A 142 8.33 14.67 11.70
CA GLY A 142 8.68 15.59 12.79
C GLY A 142 9.73 15.07 13.77
N ILE A 143 10.35 13.90 13.52
CA ILE A 143 11.50 13.43 14.31
C ILE A 143 12.65 14.44 14.20
N GLU A 144 13.22 14.80 15.34
CA GLU A 144 14.29 15.78 15.47
C GLU A 144 15.57 15.38 14.71
N ASP A 145 16.27 16.36 14.15
CA ASP A 145 17.43 16.12 13.29
C ASP A 145 18.58 15.42 14.03
N ASP A 146 18.76 15.67 15.33
CA ASP A 146 19.81 15.06 16.13
C ASP A 146 19.48 13.59 16.48
N ILE A 147 18.21 13.26 16.73
CA ILE A 147 17.73 11.88 16.89
C ILE A 147 18.00 11.11 15.59
N LEU A 148 17.58 11.65 14.44
CA LEU A 148 17.83 11.04 13.14
C LEU A 148 19.34 10.90 12.85
N ALA A 149 20.14 11.93 13.13
CA ALA A 149 21.59 11.88 12.94
C ALA A 149 22.24 10.76 13.77
N LYS A 150 21.85 10.61 15.04
CA LYS A 150 22.30 9.52 15.92
C LYS A 150 21.85 8.15 15.39
N SER A 151 20.57 8.00 15.04
CA SER A 151 20.00 6.73 14.53
C SER A 151 20.65 6.26 13.23
N PHE A 152 20.89 7.17 12.29
CA PHE A 152 21.51 6.88 10.99
C PHE A 152 23.05 6.97 11.01
N LYS A 153 23.67 7.20 12.18
CA LYS A 153 25.13 7.33 12.37
C LYS A 153 25.77 8.36 11.41
N THR A 154 25.11 9.51 11.30
CA THR A 154 25.45 10.59 10.38
C THR A 154 25.36 11.96 11.09
N ASP A 155 25.38 13.07 10.36
CA ASP A 155 25.26 14.43 10.90
C ASP A 155 23.95 15.13 10.50
N ILE A 156 23.63 16.22 11.22
CA ILE A 156 22.42 17.02 11.01
C ILE A 156 22.35 17.60 9.59
N ALA A 157 23.48 17.99 8.97
CA ALA A 157 23.48 18.56 7.64
C ALA A 157 23.14 17.52 6.56
N ILE A 158 23.52 16.25 6.77
CA ILE A 158 23.11 15.12 5.92
C ILE A 158 21.61 14.84 6.10
N ILE A 159 21.10 14.81 7.35
CA ILE A 159 19.66 14.65 7.61
C ILE A 159 18.84 15.75 6.94
N GLN A 160 19.25 17.02 7.04
CA GLN A 160 18.57 18.15 6.41
C GLN A 160 18.57 18.06 4.88
N LYS A 161 19.66 17.58 4.26
CA LYS A 161 19.70 17.30 2.81
C LYS A 161 18.72 16.19 2.41
N ILE A 162 18.60 15.12 3.20
CA ILE A 162 17.62 14.05 2.96
C ILE A 162 16.19 14.60 3.07
N LYS A 163 15.88 15.36 4.13
CA LYS A 163 14.57 16.01 4.32
C LYS A 163 14.23 16.95 3.14
N ALA A 164 15.18 17.76 2.69
CA ALA A 164 15.01 18.65 1.55
C ALA A 164 14.76 17.89 0.22
N GLY A 165 15.45 16.76 0.00
CA GLY A 165 15.24 15.91 -1.18
C GLY A 165 13.91 15.14 -1.21
N LEU A 166 13.20 15.09 -0.08
CA LEU A 166 11.86 14.48 0.05
C LEU A 166 10.73 15.51 0.10
N ALA A 167 11.04 16.81 0.07
CA ALA A 167 10.03 17.85 0.02
C ALA A 167 9.25 17.79 -1.32
N PRO A 168 7.96 18.14 -1.35
CA PRO A 168 7.22 18.29 -2.60
C PRO A 168 7.95 19.26 -3.53
N MET A 169 8.11 18.89 -4.80
CA MET A 169 8.61 19.82 -5.81
C MET A 169 7.58 20.94 -5.98
N ALA A 170 8.02 22.19 -5.82
CA ALA A 170 7.21 23.40 -5.98
C ALA A 170 7.02 23.77 -7.47
#